data_AF-A0A7J9XHW2-F1
#
_entry.id   AF-A0A7J9XHW2-F1
#
_cell.length_a   1.000
_cell.length_b   1.000
_cell.length_c   1.000
_cell.angle_alpha   90.00
_cell.angle_beta   90.00
_cell.angle_gamma   90.00
#
_symmetry.space_group_name_H-M   'P 1'
#
loop_
_entity.id
_entity.type
_entity.pdbx_description
1 polymer ?
#
loop_
_entity_poly.entity_id
_entity_poly.type
_entity_poly.pdbx_seq_one_letter_code
_entity_poly.pdbx_strand_id
1 'polypeptide(L)'
;MTVAGLPSDGLVAVVKQDCPTCVLVEPVLAELAAAAGLTVVSQDDPGFPASVEKVVDDTDLELSYRLGIETVPTLLQFSAGDEVRRTQGWLRPAWEELAGVDGLGAQLPEHKPGCGSRTLDPGVAEELLVRHGGPALRSRRVEVAELEDEADALFDRGWTDGLPVVAPTEARVLRMLGGTSRAPDEVVAVIPPDLVEATVEKIAVNAVLAGCRPEYLPVVLAAVEAACTDEFCAHGLLATTWDAGPAILVNGPVAKAIGMNSGINVLGQGNRANATIGRALQLVIRNLGGGRPGGVDRATHGNPGKYTFCFAEDEDGSPWEPLSVSRGVAPGTSAVTLFAAEGPRGLADQTSRTPESLAGSLAAGLRSVAHPSMPMAFDATLLVGPEHGRVFGDAGWSRQRLAAELDELMAYDPDEINADALSGQITGRTPKFRQGGLLIAHAGGRAGMFSAVIGGWVGGSKGSQSVTREVRP
;
A
#
# COMPACT_ATOMS: atom_id res chain seq x y z
N MET A 1 -20.35 13.99 21.84
CA MET A 1 -21.14 12.73 21.79
C MET A 1 -21.18 12.22 23.22
N THR A 2 -22.34 12.19 23.89
CA THR A 2 -22.40 11.81 25.32
C THR A 2 -22.03 10.34 25.49
N VAL A 3 -20.82 10.07 25.98
CA VAL A 3 -20.38 8.72 26.32
C VAL A 3 -21.11 8.33 27.62
N ALA A 4 -22.01 7.35 27.54
CA ALA A 4 -22.77 6.88 28.70
C ALA A 4 -21.82 6.51 29.86
N GLY A 5 -22.12 6.97 31.08
CA GLY A 5 -21.32 6.71 32.28
C GLY A 5 -20.35 7.82 32.68
N LEU A 6 -20.06 8.78 31.80
CA LEU A 6 -19.21 9.94 32.11
C LEU A 6 -20.03 11.17 32.54
N PRO A 7 -19.47 12.07 33.38
CA PRO A 7 -20.13 13.32 33.74
C PRO A 7 -20.21 14.29 32.55
N SER A 8 -21.27 15.11 32.49
CA SER A 8 -21.37 16.20 31.50
C SER A 8 -20.36 17.30 31.79
N ASP A 9 -20.10 17.58 33.07
CA ASP A 9 -19.17 18.58 33.55
C ASP A 9 -18.39 18.01 34.74
N GLY A 10 -17.08 18.23 34.77
CA GLY A 10 -16.22 17.81 35.88
C GLY A 10 -14.97 17.05 35.43
N LEU A 11 -14.32 16.38 36.39
CA LEU A 11 -13.07 15.66 36.17
C LEU A 11 -13.30 14.16 35.99
N VAL A 12 -12.56 13.57 35.06
CA VAL A 12 -12.49 12.12 34.87
C VAL A 12 -11.03 11.68 34.92
N ALA A 13 -10.70 10.72 35.78
CA ALA A 13 -9.38 10.08 35.79
C ALA A 13 -9.49 8.65 35.28
N VAL A 14 -8.73 8.31 34.24
CA VAL A 14 -8.62 6.94 33.74
C VAL A 14 -7.35 6.31 34.30
N VAL A 15 -7.51 5.17 34.97
CA VAL A 15 -6.45 4.51 35.74
C VAL A 15 -6.46 2.99 35.56
N LYS A 16 -5.41 2.35 36.04
CA LYS A 16 -5.35 0.90 36.18
C LYS A 16 -4.50 0.51 37.38
N GLN A 17 -4.91 -0.50 38.13
CA GLN A 17 -4.24 -0.98 39.34
C GLN A 17 -2.85 -1.55 39.04
N ASP A 18 -2.66 -2.17 37.88
CA ASP A 18 -1.36 -2.71 37.46
C ASP A 18 -0.27 -1.63 37.28
N CYS A 19 -0.66 -0.34 37.19
CA CYS A 19 0.23 0.77 36.93
C CYS A 19 0.82 1.34 38.25
N PRO A 20 2.15 1.28 38.47
CA PRO A 20 2.77 1.81 39.68
C PRO A 20 2.61 3.32 39.87
N THR A 21 2.30 4.05 38.80
CA THR A 21 2.01 5.49 38.86
C THR A 21 0.56 5.73 39.28
N CYS A 22 -0.41 4.96 38.78
CA CYS A 22 -1.79 5.01 39.25
C CYS A 22 -1.91 4.70 40.74
N VAL A 23 -1.22 3.65 41.21
CA VAL A 23 -1.18 3.31 42.65
C VAL A 23 -0.53 4.43 43.47
N LEU A 24 0.53 5.06 42.96
CA LEU A 24 1.19 6.17 43.65
C LEU A 24 0.27 7.38 43.83
N VAL A 25 -0.55 7.71 42.81
CA VAL A 25 -1.43 8.89 42.84
C VAL A 25 -2.80 8.60 43.46
N GLU A 26 -3.05 7.42 44.00
CA GLU A 26 -4.32 7.07 44.67
C GLU A 26 -4.74 8.09 45.75
N PRO A 27 -3.86 8.64 46.60
CA PRO A 27 -4.22 9.70 47.53
C PRO A 27 -4.66 11.00 46.84
N VAL A 28 -4.05 11.33 45.69
CA VAL A 28 -4.40 12.52 44.89
C VAL A 28 -5.78 12.37 44.26
N LEU A 29 -6.14 11.17 43.81
CA LEU A 29 -7.47 10.88 43.28
C LEU A 29 -8.55 11.10 44.37
N ALA A 30 -8.25 10.72 45.62
CA ALA A 30 -9.14 10.99 46.76
C ALA A 30 -9.24 12.49 47.10
N GLU A 31 -8.12 13.22 47.09
CA GLU A 31 -8.09 14.68 47.27
C GLU A 31 -8.98 15.38 46.21
N LEU A 32 -8.83 15.00 44.93
CA LEU A 32 -9.62 15.53 43.83
C LEU A 32 -11.09 15.15 43.92
N ALA A 33 -11.40 13.91 44.30
CA ALA A 33 -12.78 13.46 44.50
C ALA A 33 -13.49 14.32 45.57
N ALA A 34 -12.81 14.65 46.66
CA ALA A 34 -13.34 15.49 47.73
C ALA A 34 -13.42 16.98 47.37
N ALA A 35 -12.45 17.51 46.63
CA ALA A 35 -12.33 18.94 46.35
C ALA A 35 -13.11 19.41 45.11
N ALA A 36 -13.13 18.61 44.04
CA ALA A 36 -13.58 19.05 42.72
C ALA A 36 -14.60 18.11 42.05
N GLY A 37 -14.94 16.97 42.68
CA GLY A 37 -15.84 15.97 42.10
C GLY A 37 -15.16 15.22 40.95
N LEU A 38 -14.53 14.10 41.29
CA LEU A 38 -13.82 13.23 40.35
C LEU A 38 -14.64 11.96 40.08
N THR A 39 -14.76 11.58 38.81
CA THR A 39 -15.17 10.23 38.41
C THR A 39 -13.91 9.46 38.02
N VAL A 40 -13.69 8.28 38.60
CA VAL A 40 -12.56 7.42 38.21
C VAL A 40 -13.06 6.31 37.30
N VAL A 41 -12.33 6.02 36.22
CA VAL A 41 -12.59 4.93 35.29
C VAL A 41 -11.42 3.95 35.41
N SER A 42 -11.69 2.68 35.74
CA SER A 42 -10.66 1.68 36.00
C SER A 42 -10.63 0.58 34.93
N GLN A 43 -9.45 0.36 34.34
CA GLN A 43 -9.26 -0.55 33.20
C GLN A 43 -9.11 -2.03 33.55
N ASP A 44 -8.82 -2.37 34.81
CA ASP A 44 -8.40 -3.72 35.20
C ASP A 44 -9.01 -4.23 36.50
N ASP A 45 -9.25 -3.34 37.47
CA ASP A 45 -9.91 -3.67 38.74
C ASP A 45 -11.04 -2.67 39.03
N PRO A 46 -12.32 -3.08 38.98
CA PRO A 46 -13.47 -2.23 39.30
C PRO A 46 -13.45 -1.68 40.74
N GLY A 47 -12.66 -2.28 41.64
CA GLY A 47 -12.47 -1.83 43.01
C GLY A 47 -11.35 -0.81 43.20
N PHE A 48 -10.59 -0.48 42.16
CA PHE A 48 -9.47 0.45 42.22
C PHE A 48 -9.84 1.84 41.67
N PRO A 49 -9.46 2.95 42.35
CA PRO A 49 -8.86 3.02 43.67
C PRO A 49 -9.91 2.81 44.78
N ALA A 50 -9.51 2.16 45.87
CA ALA A 50 -10.40 1.94 47.02
C ALA A 50 -10.67 3.25 47.79
N SER A 51 -9.85 4.27 47.57
CA SER A 51 -9.96 5.59 48.20
C SER A 51 -11.04 6.50 47.58
N VAL A 52 -11.67 6.11 46.46
CA VAL A 52 -12.68 6.91 45.76
C VAL A 52 -14.00 6.16 45.70
N GLU A 53 -15.10 6.83 46.09
CA GLU A 53 -16.43 6.21 46.13
C GLU A 53 -17.02 5.94 44.73
N LYS A 54 -16.72 6.82 43.76
CA LYS A 54 -17.26 6.75 42.39
C LYS A 54 -16.23 6.22 41.40
N VAL A 55 -16.09 4.90 41.36
CA VAL A 55 -15.32 4.17 40.34
C VAL A 55 -16.27 3.57 39.31
N VAL A 56 -15.96 3.77 38.03
CA VAL A 56 -16.64 3.20 36.87
C VAL A 56 -15.81 2.02 36.38
N ASP A 57 -16.46 0.86 36.28
CA ASP A 57 -15.89 -0.35 35.68
C ASP A 57 -15.71 -0.14 34.17
N ASP A 58 -14.47 -0.27 33.71
CA ASP A 58 -14.09 -0.26 32.30
C ASP A 58 -13.15 -1.43 32.00
N THR A 59 -13.40 -2.58 32.62
CA THR A 59 -12.64 -3.81 32.38
C THR A 59 -12.85 -4.38 30.96
N ASP A 60 -13.93 -3.98 30.28
CA ASP A 60 -14.15 -4.24 28.85
C ASP A 60 -13.48 -3.21 27.93
N LEU A 61 -12.91 -2.15 28.51
CA LEU A 61 -12.16 -1.07 27.88
C LEU A 61 -12.93 -0.21 26.87
N GLU A 62 -14.27 -0.27 26.84
CA GLU A 62 -15.07 0.52 25.90
C GLU A 62 -14.90 2.03 26.12
N LEU A 63 -14.92 2.50 27.36
CA LEU A 63 -14.79 3.93 27.68
C LEU A 63 -13.37 4.40 27.36
N SER A 64 -12.35 3.67 27.81
CA SER A 64 -10.95 3.98 27.52
C SER A 64 -10.65 4.03 26.03
N TYR A 65 -11.25 3.11 25.25
CA TYR A 65 -11.13 3.10 23.80
C TYR A 65 -11.77 4.34 23.15
N ARG A 66 -13.02 4.65 23.51
CA ARG A 66 -13.76 5.81 22.97
C ARG A 66 -13.12 7.15 23.33
N LEU A 67 -12.48 7.23 24.49
CA LEU A 67 -11.74 8.42 24.96
C LEU A 67 -10.34 8.56 24.34
N GLY A 68 -9.88 7.56 23.58
CA GLY A 68 -8.54 7.56 23.00
C GLY A 68 -7.44 7.62 24.08
N ILE A 69 -7.57 6.77 25.10
CA ILE A 69 -6.58 6.70 26.19
C ILE A 69 -5.41 5.85 25.75
N GLU A 70 -4.23 6.47 25.64
CA GLU A 70 -2.97 5.79 25.31
C GLU A 70 -2.11 5.54 26.57
N THR A 71 -2.26 6.38 27.58
CA THR A 71 -1.44 6.39 28.80
C THR A 71 -2.34 6.46 30.04
N VAL A 72 -1.93 5.82 31.13
CA VAL A 72 -2.56 5.92 32.45
C VAL A 72 -1.52 6.23 33.54
N PRO A 73 -1.83 7.05 34.56
CA PRO A 73 -3.10 7.76 34.72
C PRO A 73 -3.26 8.88 33.67
N THR A 74 -4.49 9.11 33.21
CA THR A 74 -4.86 10.28 32.39
C THR A 74 -5.97 11.02 33.11
N LEU A 75 -5.80 12.33 33.29
CA LEU A 75 -6.81 13.21 33.88
C LEU A 75 -7.43 14.08 32.78
N LEU A 76 -8.75 14.06 32.70
CA LEU A 76 -9.58 14.72 31.70
C LEU A 76 -10.50 15.72 32.39
N GLN A 77 -10.78 16.83 31.72
CA GLN A 77 -11.82 17.77 32.09
C GLN A 77 -12.92 17.77 31.02
N PHE A 78 -14.16 17.62 31.46
CA PHE A 78 -15.36 17.70 30.63
C PHE A 78 -16.13 18.98 30.91
N SER A 79 -16.71 19.56 29.85
CA SER A 79 -17.73 20.58 29.96
C SER A 79 -18.77 20.39 28.86
N ALA A 80 -20.06 20.51 29.21
CA ALA A 80 -21.19 20.27 28.31
C ALA A 80 -21.14 18.91 27.57
N GLY A 81 -20.49 17.91 28.17
CA GLY A 81 -20.35 16.55 27.63
C GLY A 81 -19.19 16.37 26.64
N ASP A 82 -18.40 17.41 26.37
CA ASP A 82 -17.22 17.34 25.52
C ASP A 82 -15.94 17.47 26.36
N GLU A 83 -14.90 16.77 25.94
CA GLU A 83 -13.58 16.90 26.54
C GLU A 83 -12.95 18.24 26.13
N VAL A 84 -12.51 19.02 27.13
CA VAL A 84 -11.90 20.34 26.90
C VAL A 84 -10.40 20.37 27.16
N ARG A 85 -9.90 19.55 28.11
CA ARG A 85 -8.48 19.47 28.49
C ARG A 85 -8.10 18.08 28.95
N ARG A 86 -6.85 17.67 28.71
CA ARG A 86 -6.29 16.40 29.21
C ARG A 86 -4.82 16.54 29.63
N THR A 87 -4.39 15.69 30.57
CA THR A 87 -2.98 15.48 30.93
C THR A 87 -2.71 13.99 31.14
N GLN A 88 -1.48 13.55 30.88
CA GLN A 88 -1.07 12.14 30.93
C GLN A 88 0.09 11.93 31.90
N GLY A 89 0.10 10.78 32.57
CA GLY A 89 1.04 10.52 33.66
C GLY A 89 0.76 11.42 34.87
N TRP A 90 1.70 11.43 35.81
CA TRP A 90 1.64 12.30 36.98
C TRP A 90 2.62 13.45 36.81
N LEU A 91 2.10 14.68 36.79
CA LEU A 91 2.87 15.91 36.90
C LEU A 91 2.06 16.90 37.72
N ARG A 92 2.50 17.17 38.94
CA ARG A 92 1.71 17.93 39.92
C ARG A 92 1.22 19.28 39.37
N PRO A 93 2.07 20.18 38.84
CA PRO A 93 1.59 21.47 38.34
C PRO A 93 0.53 21.34 37.24
N ALA A 94 0.65 20.35 36.35
CA ALA A 94 -0.31 20.13 35.27
C ALA A 94 -1.66 19.59 35.78
N TRP A 95 -1.63 18.75 36.81
CA TRP A 95 -2.84 18.26 37.46
C TRP A 95 -3.53 19.37 38.27
N GLU A 96 -2.77 20.17 39.01
CA GLU A 96 -3.28 21.32 39.77
C GLU A 96 -3.93 22.36 38.84
N GLU A 97 -3.26 22.70 37.72
CA GLU A 97 -3.79 23.64 36.72
C GLU A 97 -5.08 23.12 36.05
N LEU A 98 -5.12 21.84 35.69
CA LEU A 98 -6.28 21.25 35.03
C LEU A 98 -7.48 21.14 36.00
N ALA A 99 -7.22 20.70 37.24
CA ALA A 99 -8.24 20.52 38.26
C ALA A 99 -8.69 21.83 38.94
N GLY A 100 -7.85 22.87 38.93
CA GLY A 100 -8.05 24.09 39.71
C GLY A 100 -7.93 23.88 41.22
N VAL A 101 -7.10 22.90 41.64
CA VAL A 101 -6.88 22.54 43.04
C VAL A 101 -5.39 22.56 43.32
N ASP A 102 -4.94 23.39 44.26
CA ASP A 102 -3.53 23.51 44.64
C ASP A 102 -3.14 22.53 45.76
N GLY A 103 -1.85 22.21 45.84
CA GLY A 103 -1.26 21.43 46.93
C GLY A 103 -1.43 19.92 46.79
N LEU A 104 -1.72 19.42 45.59
CA LEU A 104 -2.03 18.01 45.34
C LEU A 104 -0.83 17.12 45.64
N GLY A 105 -1.05 16.04 46.41
CA GLY A 105 -0.03 15.02 46.63
C GLY A 105 1.27 15.56 47.21
N ALA A 106 1.20 16.45 48.20
CA ALA A 106 2.35 17.18 48.76
C ALA A 106 3.58 16.29 49.07
N GLN A 107 3.34 15.06 49.51
CA GLN A 107 4.36 14.06 49.90
C GLN A 107 4.87 13.18 48.73
N LEU A 108 4.28 13.31 47.55
CA LEU A 108 4.64 12.53 46.36
C LEU A 108 5.74 13.24 45.54
N PRO A 109 6.56 12.49 44.78
CA PRO A 109 7.41 13.07 43.74
C PRO A 109 6.58 13.97 42.81
N GLU A 110 7.15 15.09 42.37
CA GLU A 110 6.44 16.06 41.52
C GLU A 110 6.03 15.48 40.16
N HIS A 111 6.81 14.53 39.65
CA HIS A 111 6.60 13.91 38.34
C HIS A 111 6.83 12.40 38.39
N LYS A 112 5.98 11.65 37.68
CA LYS A 112 6.19 10.25 37.36
C LYS A 112 5.51 9.89 36.04
N PRO A 113 6.22 9.23 35.09
CA PRO A 113 5.61 8.82 33.83
C PRO A 113 4.49 7.80 34.08
N GLY A 114 3.47 7.81 33.22
CA GLY A 114 2.44 6.79 33.20
C GLY A 114 2.89 5.47 32.59
N CYS A 115 1.99 4.49 32.59
CA CYS A 115 2.10 3.25 31.83
C CYS A 115 1.18 3.30 30.60
N GLY A 116 1.44 2.44 29.60
CA GLY A 116 0.53 2.27 28.47
C GLY A 116 -0.84 1.78 28.94
N SER A 117 -1.90 2.30 28.32
CA SER A 117 -3.26 1.82 28.55
C SER A 117 -3.43 0.39 28.08
N ARG A 118 -4.32 -0.36 28.73
CA ARG A 118 -4.69 -1.73 28.31
C ARG A 118 -5.35 -1.78 26.92
N THR A 119 -5.90 -0.66 26.43
CA THR A 119 -6.40 -0.54 25.06
C THR A 119 -5.31 -0.76 24.01
N LEU A 120 -4.04 -0.58 24.39
CA LEU A 120 -2.86 -0.77 23.53
C LEU A 120 -2.21 -2.15 23.71
N ASP A 121 -2.77 -3.02 24.57
CA ASP A 121 -2.25 -4.37 24.76
C ASP A 121 -2.37 -5.16 23.43
N PRO A 122 -1.39 -6.03 23.11
CA PRO A 122 -1.42 -6.79 21.85
C PRO A 122 -2.72 -7.59 21.68
N GLY A 123 -3.45 -7.37 20.59
CA GLY A 123 -4.71 -8.04 20.29
C GLY A 123 -5.96 -7.36 20.88
N VAL A 124 -5.81 -6.50 21.90
CA VAL A 124 -6.93 -5.83 22.55
C VAL A 124 -7.46 -4.67 21.69
N ALA A 125 -6.58 -3.87 21.10
CA ALA A 125 -6.96 -2.81 20.17
C ALA A 125 -7.77 -3.36 18.99
N GLU A 126 -7.35 -4.52 18.47
CA GLU A 126 -8.05 -5.27 17.43
C GLU A 126 -9.46 -5.71 17.84
N GLU A 127 -9.62 -6.29 19.03
CA GLU A 127 -10.91 -6.71 19.56
C GLU A 127 -11.85 -5.53 19.80
N LEU A 128 -11.35 -4.44 20.37
CA LEU A 128 -12.13 -3.24 20.66
C LEU A 128 -12.63 -2.58 19.37
N LEU A 129 -11.80 -2.57 18.35
CA LEU A 129 -12.16 -2.04 17.04
C LEU A 129 -13.25 -2.90 16.37
N VAL A 130 -13.21 -4.22 16.52
CA VAL A 130 -14.30 -5.13 16.08
C VAL A 130 -15.60 -4.88 16.87
N ARG A 131 -15.51 -4.74 18.19
CA ARG A 131 -16.70 -4.62 19.07
C ARG A 131 -17.36 -3.25 19.04
N HIS A 132 -16.59 -2.16 18.95
CA HIS A 132 -17.07 -0.81 19.26
C HIS A 132 -16.76 0.27 18.22
N GLY A 133 -15.92 0.02 17.21
CA GLY A 133 -15.36 1.11 16.37
C GLY A 133 -15.36 0.90 14.86
N GLY A 134 -15.54 -0.33 14.37
CA GLY A 134 -15.39 -0.65 12.95
C GLY A 134 -16.67 -0.48 12.12
N PRO A 135 -16.57 -0.10 10.83
CA PRO A 135 -17.70 -0.23 9.91
C PRO A 135 -18.17 -1.69 9.83
N ALA A 136 -19.48 -1.89 9.61
CA ALA A 136 -20.03 -3.23 9.46
C ALA A 136 -19.47 -3.94 8.22
N LEU A 137 -18.67 -4.99 8.43
CA LEU A 137 -18.14 -5.84 7.36
C LEU A 137 -19.25 -6.72 6.75
N ARG A 138 -19.30 -6.78 5.42
CA ARG A 138 -20.30 -7.53 4.65
C ARG A 138 -19.79 -8.87 4.11
N SER A 139 -18.48 -9.04 4.03
CA SER A 139 -17.86 -10.27 3.51
C SER A 139 -18.22 -11.48 4.39
N ARG A 140 -18.36 -12.64 3.73
CA ARG A 140 -18.70 -13.89 4.41
C ARG A 140 -17.59 -14.27 5.40
N ARG A 141 -17.98 -14.60 6.62
CA ARG A 141 -17.11 -15.17 7.66
C ARG A 141 -16.92 -16.66 7.43
N VAL A 142 -15.70 -17.14 7.67
CA VAL A 142 -15.35 -18.55 7.54
C VAL A 142 -14.61 -18.95 8.81
N GLU A 143 -15.22 -19.87 9.55
CA GLU A 143 -14.59 -20.46 10.73
C GLU A 143 -13.52 -21.45 10.31
N VAL A 144 -12.37 -21.34 10.96
CA VAL A 144 -11.25 -22.29 10.88
C VAL A 144 -11.23 -23.03 12.21
N ALA A 145 -11.10 -24.36 12.19
CA ALA A 145 -11.11 -25.11 13.43
C ALA A 145 -9.87 -24.78 14.27
N GLU A 146 -9.98 -24.83 15.61
CA GLU A 146 -8.89 -24.43 16.53
C GLU A 146 -7.56 -25.17 16.28
N LEU A 147 -7.62 -26.41 15.78
CA LEU A 147 -6.45 -27.24 15.47
C LEU A 147 -6.08 -27.25 13.97
N GLU A 148 -6.82 -26.54 13.12
CA GLU A 148 -6.54 -26.44 11.68
C GLU A 148 -5.44 -25.39 11.46
N ASP A 149 -4.40 -25.74 10.69
CA ASP A 149 -3.37 -24.77 10.32
C ASP A 149 -3.96 -23.73 9.37
N GLU A 150 -3.92 -22.46 9.78
CA GLU A 150 -4.56 -21.37 9.05
C GLU A 150 -3.95 -21.16 7.65
N ALA A 151 -2.64 -21.36 7.48
CA ALA A 151 -1.99 -21.18 6.19
C ALA A 151 -2.39 -22.28 5.20
N ASP A 152 -2.38 -23.53 5.65
CA ASP A 152 -2.82 -24.68 4.85
C ASP A 152 -4.33 -24.60 4.55
N ALA A 153 -5.16 -24.18 5.52
CA ALA A 153 -6.59 -23.95 5.35
C ALA A 153 -6.90 -22.98 4.20
N LEU A 154 -6.15 -21.87 4.13
CA LEU A 154 -6.29 -20.85 3.10
C LEU A 154 -5.76 -21.33 1.74
N PHE A 155 -4.67 -22.11 1.74
CA PHE A 155 -4.10 -22.73 0.55
C PHE A 155 -5.07 -23.75 -0.07
N ASP A 156 -5.63 -24.67 0.73
CA ASP A 156 -6.54 -25.74 0.30
C ASP A 156 -7.86 -25.18 -0.25
N ARG A 157 -8.33 -24.05 0.29
CA ARG A 157 -9.48 -23.30 -0.25
C ARG A 157 -9.13 -22.55 -1.53
N GLY A 158 -7.86 -22.57 -1.93
CA GLY A 158 -7.34 -21.91 -3.10
C GLY A 158 -7.49 -20.40 -3.00
N TRP A 159 -7.17 -19.79 -1.86
CA TRP A 159 -7.16 -18.31 -1.67
C TRP A 159 -5.76 -17.70 -1.72
N THR A 160 -4.74 -18.54 -1.82
CA THR A 160 -3.34 -18.12 -1.94
C THR A 160 -2.81 -18.33 -3.35
N ASP A 161 -1.69 -17.70 -3.64
CA ASP A 161 -0.90 -17.85 -4.86
C ASP A 161 0.16 -18.98 -4.74
N GLY A 162 0.05 -19.85 -3.73
CA GLY A 162 1.06 -20.87 -3.43
C GLY A 162 2.11 -20.42 -2.40
N LEU A 163 2.18 -19.13 -2.09
CA LEU A 163 2.91 -18.64 -0.92
C LEU A 163 1.96 -18.56 0.30
N PRO A 164 2.48 -18.69 1.54
CA PRO A 164 1.71 -18.37 2.73
C PRO A 164 1.14 -16.95 2.69
N VAL A 165 -0.02 -16.77 3.30
CA VAL A 165 -0.75 -15.49 3.36
C VAL A 165 -1.00 -15.11 4.82
N VAL A 166 -1.31 -13.83 5.06
CA VAL A 166 -1.81 -13.39 6.37
C VAL A 166 -3.33 -13.51 6.36
N ALA A 167 -3.90 -14.27 7.29
CA ALA A 167 -5.35 -14.44 7.29
C ALA A 167 -6.09 -13.12 7.56
N PRO A 168 -7.14 -12.83 6.78
CA PRO A 168 -7.88 -11.58 6.84
C PRO A 168 -8.96 -11.64 7.94
N THR A 169 -8.53 -11.74 9.19
CA THR A 169 -9.45 -11.63 10.35
C THR A 169 -10.14 -10.26 10.36
N GLU A 170 -11.32 -10.18 10.98
CA GLU A 170 -12.11 -8.93 11.01
C GLU A 170 -11.30 -7.73 11.48
N ALA A 171 -10.55 -7.89 12.58
CA ALA A 171 -9.72 -6.82 13.10
C ALA A 171 -8.62 -6.37 12.13
N ARG A 172 -7.98 -7.31 11.42
CA ARG A 172 -6.94 -6.97 10.42
C ARG A 172 -7.55 -6.26 9.21
N VAL A 173 -8.75 -6.66 8.78
CA VAL A 173 -9.48 -6.01 7.68
C VAL A 173 -9.91 -4.61 8.09
N LEU A 174 -10.48 -4.43 9.28
CA LEU A 174 -10.89 -3.12 9.76
C LEU A 174 -9.69 -2.17 9.95
N ARG A 175 -8.56 -2.68 10.45
CA ARG A 175 -7.30 -1.92 10.50
C ARG A 175 -6.81 -1.54 9.09
N MET A 176 -6.91 -2.45 8.12
CA MET A 176 -6.57 -2.19 6.72
C MET A 176 -7.45 -1.08 6.14
N LEU A 177 -8.75 -1.10 6.42
CA LEU A 177 -9.71 -0.08 5.98
C LEU A 177 -9.40 1.31 6.55
N GLY A 178 -8.78 1.40 7.72
CA GLY A 178 -8.29 2.69 8.27
C GLY A 178 -7.20 3.36 7.42
N GLY A 179 -6.66 2.67 6.42
CA GLY A 179 -5.72 3.22 5.45
C GLY A 179 -6.37 4.05 4.33
N THR A 180 -7.71 4.12 4.27
CA THR A 180 -8.42 4.89 3.25
C THR A 180 -9.60 5.67 3.79
N SER A 181 -9.98 6.75 3.10
CA SER A 181 -11.19 7.52 3.40
C SER A 181 -12.45 6.98 2.70
N ARG A 182 -12.30 6.03 1.79
CA ARG A 182 -13.39 5.45 1.00
C ARG A 182 -14.28 4.54 1.83
N ALA A 183 -15.58 4.50 1.48
CA ALA A 183 -16.54 3.66 2.19
C ALA A 183 -16.25 2.17 1.91
N PRO A 184 -16.30 1.27 2.92
CA PRO A 184 -15.98 -0.15 2.73
C PRO A 184 -16.85 -0.87 1.69
N ASP A 185 -18.10 -0.43 1.51
CA ASP A 185 -19.03 -0.99 0.53
C ASP A 185 -19.01 -0.30 -0.84
N GLU A 186 -18.20 0.74 -1.00
CA GLU A 186 -17.99 1.38 -2.30
C GLU A 186 -17.40 0.36 -3.28
N VAL A 187 -18.04 0.20 -4.44
CA VAL A 187 -17.54 -0.63 -5.54
C VAL A 187 -16.45 0.14 -6.27
N VAL A 188 -15.24 -0.42 -6.27
CA VAL A 188 -14.06 0.15 -6.92
C VAL A 188 -14.03 -0.23 -8.39
N ALA A 189 -14.32 -1.50 -8.69
CA ALA A 189 -14.33 -2.04 -10.04
C ALA A 189 -15.12 -3.36 -10.12
N VAL A 190 -15.39 -3.82 -11.33
CA VAL A 190 -15.89 -5.15 -11.63
C VAL A 190 -14.74 -5.96 -12.23
N ILE A 191 -14.28 -7.00 -11.53
CA ILE A 191 -13.04 -7.70 -11.88
C ILE A 191 -13.31 -8.76 -12.95
N PRO A 192 -12.71 -8.67 -14.15
CA PRO A 192 -12.82 -9.72 -15.15
C PRO A 192 -11.93 -10.93 -14.83
N PRO A 193 -12.22 -12.11 -15.42
CA PRO A 193 -13.40 -12.45 -16.23
C PRO A 193 -14.66 -12.79 -15.44
N ASP A 194 -14.59 -13.12 -14.15
CA ASP A 194 -15.78 -13.55 -13.38
C ASP A 194 -16.81 -12.43 -13.15
N LEU A 195 -16.45 -11.18 -13.44
CA LEU A 195 -17.28 -9.98 -13.31
C LEU A 195 -17.82 -9.76 -11.90
N VAL A 196 -16.99 -10.08 -10.90
CA VAL A 196 -17.32 -9.86 -9.50
C VAL A 196 -17.08 -8.40 -9.13
N GLU A 197 -18.05 -7.76 -8.49
CA GLU A 197 -17.88 -6.44 -7.87
C GLU A 197 -16.82 -6.51 -6.76
N ALA A 198 -15.73 -5.77 -6.93
CA ALA A 198 -14.70 -5.55 -5.94
C ALA A 198 -15.00 -4.27 -5.15
N THR A 199 -15.53 -4.45 -3.95
CA THR A 199 -15.67 -3.36 -2.98
C THR A 199 -14.33 -3.04 -2.33
N VAL A 200 -14.23 -1.87 -1.70
CA VAL A 200 -13.07 -1.49 -0.88
C VAL A 200 -12.79 -2.55 0.18
N GLU A 201 -13.82 -3.09 0.84
CA GLU A 201 -13.69 -4.19 1.80
C GLU A 201 -13.07 -5.46 1.19
N LYS A 202 -13.55 -5.92 0.03
CA LYS A 202 -13.00 -7.12 -0.64
C LYS A 202 -11.55 -6.91 -1.08
N ILE A 203 -11.19 -5.70 -1.49
CA ILE A 203 -9.81 -5.36 -1.83
C ILE A 203 -8.95 -5.32 -0.57
N ALA A 204 -9.44 -4.75 0.53
CA ALA A 204 -8.77 -4.76 1.82
C ALA A 204 -8.50 -6.19 2.34
N VAL A 205 -9.47 -7.11 2.18
CA VAL A 205 -9.28 -8.55 2.48
C VAL A 205 -8.08 -9.13 1.71
N ASN A 206 -7.99 -8.87 0.40
CA ASN A 206 -6.87 -9.36 -0.42
C ASN A 206 -5.54 -8.64 -0.12
N ALA A 207 -5.59 -7.37 0.26
CA ALA A 207 -4.43 -6.63 0.72
C ALA A 207 -3.89 -7.20 2.04
N VAL A 208 -4.77 -7.61 2.97
CA VAL A 208 -4.35 -8.33 4.18
C VAL A 208 -3.74 -9.67 3.82
N LEU A 209 -4.37 -10.47 2.96
CA LEU A 209 -3.80 -11.74 2.46
C LEU A 209 -2.38 -11.56 1.92
N ALA A 210 -2.15 -10.49 1.14
CA ALA A 210 -0.85 -10.15 0.57
C ALA A 210 0.19 -9.72 1.63
N GLY A 211 -0.23 -9.35 2.83
CA GLY A 211 0.62 -8.80 3.89
C GLY A 211 0.85 -7.30 3.79
N CYS A 212 -0.01 -6.54 3.11
CA CYS A 212 0.07 -5.09 3.04
C CYS A 212 -0.05 -4.44 4.43
N ARG A 213 0.44 -3.21 4.55
CA ARG A 213 0.09 -2.30 5.65
C ARG A 213 -1.07 -1.39 5.21
N PRO A 214 -1.87 -0.83 6.15
CA PRO A 214 -3.01 0.02 5.81
C PRO A 214 -2.67 1.17 4.87
N GLU A 215 -1.54 1.85 5.08
CA GLU A 215 -1.11 2.96 4.24
C GLU A 215 -0.79 2.58 2.78
N TYR A 216 -0.72 1.28 2.46
CA TYR A 216 -0.53 0.80 1.07
C TYR A 216 -1.86 0.67 0.33
N LEU A 217 -2.99 0.59 1.04
CA LEU A 217 -4.31 0.33 0.48
C LEU A 217 -4.70 1.35 -0.61
N PRO A 218 -4.47 2.67 -0.47
CA PRO A 218 -4.76 3.64 -1.54
C PRO A 218 -4.09 3.30 -2.88
N VAL A 219 -2.85 2.80 -2.84
CA VAL A 219 -2.10 2.40 -4.05
C VAL A 219 -2.70 1.13 -4.65
N VAL A 220 -3.10 0.16 -3.82
CA VAL A 220 -3.76 -1.08 -4.27
C VAL A 220 -5.11 -0.75 -4.94
N LEU A 221 -5.90 0.16 -4.34
CA LEU A 221 -7.19 0.59 -4.91
C LEU A 221 -6.99 1.22 -6.29
N ALA A 222 -6.05 2.16 -6.42
CA ALA A 222 -5.73 2.78 -7.71
C ALA A 222 -5.22 1.77 -8.75
N ALA A 223 -4.45 0.76 -8.33
CA ALA A 223 -3.98 -0.31 -9.21
C ALA A 223 -5.13 -1.21 -9.70
N VAL A 224 -6.09 -1.53 -8.84
CA VAL A 224 -7.31 -2.28 -9.22
C VAL A 224 -8.17 -1.46 -10.18
N GLU A 225 -8.34 -0.16 -9.94
CA GLU A 225 -9.03 0.76 -10.87
C GLU A 225 -8.35 0.79 -12.23
N ALA A 226 -7.02 0.84 -12.28
CA ALA A 226 -6.27 0.79 -13.54
C ALA A 226 -6.42 -0.56 -14.26
N ALA A 227 -6.40 -1.67 -13.52
CA ALA A 227 -6.48 -3.02 -14.07
C ALA A 227 -7.83 -3.36 -14.70
N CYS A 228 -8.91 -2.75 -14.20
CA CYS A 228 -10.28 -3.05 -14.64
C CYS A 228 -10.81 -2.05 -15.67
N THR A 229 -9.91 -1.48 -16.47
CA THR A 229 -10.26 -0.64 -17.62
C THR A 229 -10.29 -1.46 -18.90
N ASP A 230 -11.12 -1.05 -19.85
CA ASP A 230 -11.16 -1.66 -21.18
C ASP A 230 -9.81 -1.50 -21.89
N GLU A 231 -9.14 -0.36 -21.69
CA GLU A 231 -7.82 -0.07 -22.26
C GLU A 231 -6.74 -1.00 -21.74
N PHE A 232 -6.72 -1.34 -20.46
CA PHE A 232 -5.76 -2.30 -19.93
C PHE A 232 -6.09 -3.74 -20.33
N CYS A 233 -7.37 -4.06 -20.52
CA CYS A 233 -7.85 -5.37 -20.97
C CYS A 233 -7.31 -6.54 -20.12
N ALA A 234 -7.53 -6.51 -18.80
CA ALA A 234 -7.04 -7.55 -17.89
C ALA A 234 -7.52 -8.97 -18.27
N HIS A 235 -8.75 -9.12 -18.79
CA HIS A 235 -9.23 -10.42 -19.30
C HIS A 235 -8.28 -10.94 -20.37
N GLY A 236 -8.00 -10.13 -21.39
CA GLY A 236 -7.07 -10.47 -22.45
C GLY A 236 -5.75 -10.90 -21.84
N LEU A 237 -5.14 -10.03 -21.02
CA LEU A 237 -3.85 -10.28 -20.35
C LEU A 237 -3.78 -11.64 -19.64
N LEU A 238 -4.85 -12.07 -18.98
CA LEU A 238 -4.90 -13.38 -18.32
C LEU A 238 -5.09 -14.54 -19.30
N ALA A 239 -5.92 -14.36 -20.32
CA ALA A 239 -6.32 -15.42 -21.25
C ALA A 239 -5.27 -15.77 -22.32
N THR A 240 -4.14 -15.07 -22.40
CA THR A 240 -3.07 -15.41 -23.34
C THR A 240 -2.25 -16.60 -22.94
N THR A 241 -1.61 -17.16 -23.96
CA THR A 241 -0.52 -18.12 -23.82
C THR A 241 0.85 -17.46 -23.63
N TRP A 242 0.96 -16.13 -23.79
CA TRP A 242 2.17 -15.36 -23.46
C TRP A 242 2.39 -15.32 -21.94
N ASP A 243 3.61 -15.03 -21.50
CA ASP A 243 4.00 -15.12 -20.10
C ASP A 243 3.79 -13.82 -19.30
N ALA A 244 3.18 -12.79 -19.88
CA ALA A 244 2.98 -11.50 -19.23
C ALA A 244 1.95 -11.53 -18.06
N GLY A 245 2.07 -10.53 -17.17
CA GLY A 245 1.10 -10.20 -16.14
C GLY A 245 1.10 -8.69 -15.84
N PRO A 246 0.22 -8.19 -14.96
CA PRO A 246 0.20 -6.78 -14.61
C PRO A 246 1.43 -6.39 -13.78
N ALA A 247 2.06 -5.27 -14.13
CA ALA A 247 3.10 -4.61 -13.35
C ALA A 247 2.70 -3.16 -13.03
N ILE A 248 3.09 -2.71 -11.83
CA ILE A 248 2.76 -1.39 -11.29
C ILE A 248 4.04 -0.55 -11.16
N LEU A 249 4.05 0.63 -11.78
CA LEU A 249 4.99 1.70 -11.46
C LEU A 249 4.28 2.76 -10.61
N VAL A 250 4.87 3.15 -9.48
CA VAL A 250 4.33 4.18 -8.59
C VAL A 250 5.14 5.46 -8.68
N ASN A 251 4.43 6.58 -8.79
CA ASN A 251 4.96 7.94 -8.82
C ASN A 251 4.39 8.79 -7.66
N GLY A 252 5.12 9.84 -7.32
CA GLY A 252 4.73 10.91 -6.43
C GLY A 252 4.98 10.66 -4.94
N PRO A 253 4.52 11.58 -4.07
CA PRO A 253 4.84 11.58 -2.64
C PRO A 253 4.50 10.29 -1.90
N VAL A 254 3.47 9.55 -2.35
CA VAL A 254 3.06 8.29 -1.72
C VAL A 254 4.19 7.26 -1.68
N ALA A 255 5.03 7.20 -2.72
CA ALA A 255 6.13 6.22 -2.79
C ALA A 255 7.10 6.40 -1.60
N LYS A 256 7.48 7.65 -1.29
CA LYS A 256 8.34 7.96 -0.13
C LYS A 256 7.59 7.77 1.19
N ALA A 257 6.34 8.21 1.26
CA ALA A 257 5.53 8.13 2.48
C ALA A 257 5.35 6.69 2.98
N ILE A 258 5.20 5.73 2.06
CA ILE A 258 5.00 4.31 2.40
C ILE A 258 6.30 3.49 2.34
N GLY A 259 7.44 4.15 2.07
CA GLY A 259 8.76 3.52 2.03
C GLY A 259 8.97 2.55 0.87
N MET A 260 8.40 2.83 -0.30
CA MET A 260 8.69 2.06 -1.52
C MET A 260 10.16 2.20 -1.93
N ASN A 261 10.70 1.15 -2.56
CA ASN A 261 12.04 1.17 -3.12
C ASN A 261 12.00 1.53 -4.60
N SER A 262 12.81 2.51 -4.99
CA SER A 262 13.13 2.87 -6.38
C SER A 262 14.62 2.65 -6.72
N GLY A 263 15.44 2.24 -5.74
CA GLY A 263 16.89 2.26 -5.83
C GLY A 263 17.52 0.88 -6.06
N ILE A 264 18.54 0.55 -5.26
CA ILE A 264 19.26 -0.72 -5.38
C ILE A 264 18.30 -1.91 -5.28
N ASN A 265 18.48 -2.91 -6.15
CA ASN A 265 17.62 -4.09 -6.20
C ASN A 265 16.12 -3.77 -6.41
N VAL A 266 15.77 -2.70 -7.14
CA VAL A 266 14.39 -2.20 -7.30
C VAL A 266 13.36 -3.25 -7.74
N LEU A 267 13.75 -4.17 -8.63
CA LEU A 267 12.89 -5.27 -9.13
C LEU A 267 13.03 -6.57 -8.32
N GLY A 268 13.84 -6.57 -7.26
CA GLY A 268 14.14 -7.75 -6.45
C GLY A 268 13.45 -7.73 -5.09
N GLN A 269 13.87 -8.66 -4.23
CA GLN A 269 13.36 -8.83 -2.88
C GLN A 269 13.79 -7.71 -1.91
N GLY A 270 13.12 -7.63 -0.76
CA GLY A 270 13.58 -6.88 0.42
C GLY A 270 12.75 -5.64 0.76
N ASN A 271 11.86 -5.18 -0.11
CA ASN A 271 10.94 -4.08 0.19
C ASN A 271 9.49 -4.58 0.31
N ARG A 272 8.88 -4.39 1.49
CA ARG A 272 7.52 -4.87 1.78
C ARG A 272 6.46 -4.15 0.94
N ALA A 273 6.56 -2.83 0.74
CA ALA A 273 5.58 -2.09 -0.05
C ALA A 273 5.57 -2.57 -1.51
N ASN A 274 6.74 -2.61 -2.16
CA ASN A 274 6.90 -3.13 -3.52
C ASN A 274 6.31 -4.55 -3.64
N ALA A 275 6.74 -5.47 -2.77
CA ALA A 275 6.32 -6.87 -2.87
C ALA A 275 4.81 -7.06 -2.64
N THR A 276 4.28 -6.47 -1.57
CA THR A 276 2.89 -6.73 -1.13
C THR A 276 1.86 -5.97 -1.96
N ILE A 277 2.16 -4.78 -2.49
CA ILE A 277 1.24 -4.06 -3.39
C ILE A 277 1.05 -4.84 -4.69
N GLY A 278 2.16 -5.31 -5.29
CA GLY A 278 2.10 -6.15 -6.49
C GLY A 278 1.32 -7.44 -6.23
N ARG A 279 1.60 -8.09 -5.09
CA ARG A 279 0.90 -9.31 -4.67
C ARG A 279 -0.59 -9.10 -4.40
N ALA A 280 -0.96 -7.98 -3.79
CA ALA A 280 -2.35 -7.66 -3.50
C ALA A 280 -3.18 -7.55 -4.78
N LEU A 281 -2.66 -6.88 -5.82
CA LEU A 281 -3.33 -6.83 -7.13
C LEU A 281 -3.53 -8.23 -7.71
N GLN A 282 -2.50 -9.08 -7.65
CA GLN A 282 -2.57 -10.45 -8.15
C GLN A 282 -3.60 -11.29 -7.38
N LEU A 283 -3.64 -11.17 -6.05
CA LEU A 283 -4.64 -11.86 -5.23
C LEU A 283 -6.06 -11.34 -5.51
N VAL A 284 -6.26 -10.04 -5.75
CA VAL A 284 -7.57 -9.50 -6.17
C VAL A 284 -8.01 -10.12 -7.49
N ILE A 285 -7.15 -10.11 -8.52
CA ILE A 285 -7.43 -10.69 -9.83
C ILE A 285 -7.73 -12.19 -9.71
N ARG A 286 -6.96 -12.89 -8.87
CA ARG A 286 -7.08 -14.34 -8.69
C ARG A 286 -8.34 -14.74 -7.91
N ASN A 287 -8.62 -14.07 -6.79
CA ASN A 287 -9.67 -14.45 -5.84
C ASN A 287 -11.03 -13.87 -6.19
N LEU A 288 -11.08 -12.71 -6.85
CA LEU A 288 -12.33 -12.08 -7.30
C LEU A 288 -12.57 -12.27 -8.80
N GLY A 289 -11.52 -12.18 -9.62
CA GLY A 289 -11.63 -12.33 -11.08
C GLY A 289 -11.53 -13.77 -11.58
N GLY A 290 -11.07 -14.72 -10.74
CA GLY A 290 -10.90 -16.11 -11.15
C GLY A 290 -9.62 -16.39 -11.94
N GLY A 291 -8.67 -15.45 -11.97
CA GLY A 291 -7.39 -15.49 -12.71
C GLY A 291 -6.37 -16.56 -12.28
N ARG A 292 -6.80 -17.81 -12.06
CA ARG A 292 -5.96 -18.91 -11.58
C ARG A 292 -5.22 -19.63 -12.74
N PRO A 293 -3.96 -20.06 -12.54
CA PRO A 293 -3.23 -20.90 -13.49
C PRO A 293 -3.99 -22.15 -13.90
N GLY A 294 -4.00 -22.48 -15.20
CA GLY A 294 -4.70 -23.64 -15.76
C GLY A 294 -6.22 -23.47 -15.91
N GLY A 295 -6.78 -22.45 -15.26
CA GLY A 295 -8.14 -21.96 -15.43
C GLY A 295 -8.18 -20.80 -16.41
N VAL A 296 -8.42 -19.59 -15.90
CA VAL A 296 -8.45 -18.37 -16.72
C VAL A 296 -7.05 -17.96 -17.18
N ASP A 297 -6.04 -18.12 -16.34
CA ASP A 297 -4.65 -17.84 -16.73
C ASP A 297 -4.14 -18.96 -17.63
N ARG A 298 -3.83 -18.59 -18.89
CA ARG A 298 -3.45 -19.52 -19.96
C ARG A 298 -1.96 -19.46 -20.32
N ALA A 299 -1.14 -18.75 -19.55
CA ALA A 299 0.27 -18.57 -19.86
C ALA A 299 0.99 -19.92 -20.07
N THR A 300 1.79 -20.03 -21.14
CA THR A 300 2.51 -21.27 -21.48
C THR A 300 3.62 -21.55 -20.47
N HIS A 301 4.37 -20.51 -20.09
CA HIS A 301 5.50 -20.59 -19.17
C HIS A 301 5.29 -19.77 -17.88
N GLY A 302 4.56 -18.66 -17.96
CA GLY A 302 4.46 -17.68 -16.88
C GLY A 302 5.80 -16.99 -16.59
N ASN A 303 5.83 -16.08 -15.61
CA ASN A 303 7.06 -15.45 -15.14
C ASN A 303 7.02 -15.15 -13.63
N PRO A 304 8.17 -15.08 -12.92
CA PRO A 304 8.19 -14.83 -11.47
C PRO A 304 7.54 -13.50 -11.04
N GLY A 305 7.51 -12.50 -11.91
CA GLY A 305 6.84 -11.22 -11.67
C GLY A 305 5.33 -11.34 -11.50
N LYS A 306 4.70 -12.42 -11.97
CA LYS A 306 3.25 -12.67 -11.74
C LYS A 306 2.88 -12.84 -10.26
N TYR A 307 3.85 -12.91 -9.33
CA TYR A 307 3.61 -12.81 -7.89
C TYR A 307 3.63 -11.39 -7.35
N THR A 308 4.63 -10.56 -7.71
CA THR A 308 4.94 -9.33 -6.95
C THR A 308 5.53 -8.19 -7.81
N PHE A 309 4.99 -7.91 -9.00
CA PHE A 309 5.58 -6.87 -9.89
C PHE A 309 5.09 -5.45 -9.58
N CYS A 310 5.72 -4.79 -8.60
CA CYS A 310 5.46 -3.38 -8.29
C CYS A 310 6.72 -2.67 -7.80
N PHE A 311 6.94 -1.44 -8.27
CA PHE A 311 8.09 -0.63 -7.88
C PHE A 311 7.81 0.87 -8.03
N ALA A 312 8.64 1.70 -7.41
CA ALA A 312 8.56 3.16 -7.55
C ALA A 312 9.57 3.68 -8.57
N GLU A 313 9.23 4.78 -9.25
CA GLU A 313 10.20 5.56 -10.03
C GLU A 313 11.14 6.33 -9.09
N ASP A 314 12.42 6.42 -9.45
CA ASP A 314 13.39 7.31 -8.79
C ASP A 314 13.27 8.72 -9.38
N GLU A 315 12.31 9.50 -8.86
CA GLU A 315 12.05 10.87 -9.28
C GLU A 315 13.15 11.86 -8.88
N ASP A 316 13.86 11.61 -7.78
CA ASP A 316 14.92 12.50 -7.28
C ASP A 316 16.21 12.36 -8.09
N GLY A 317 16.53 11.13 -8.52
CA GLY A 317 17.70 10.83 -9.34
C GLY A 317 17.44 10.89 -10.85
N SER A 318 16.18 11.05 -11.28
CA SER A 318 15.80 11.04 -12.69
C SER A 318 16.31 12.29 -13.43
N PRO A 319 16.85 12.13 -14.65
CA PRO A 319 17.17 13.27 -15.53
C PRO A 319 15.92 13.91 -16.17
N TRP A 320 14.73 13.32 -15.95
CA TRP A 320 13.46 13.73 -16.57
C TRP A 320 12.38 14.00 -15.52
N GLU A 321 11.32 14.70 -15.93
CA GLU A 321 10.08 14.78 -15.15
C GLU A 321 9.51 13.39 -14.84
N PRO A 322 8.78 13.17 -13.73
CA PRO A 322 8.19 11.87 -13.43
C PRO A 322 7.34 11.32 -14.58
N LEU A 323 7.32 10.00 -14.76
CA LEU A 323 6.55 9.35 -15.83
C LEU A 323 5.08 9.76 -15.75
N SER A 324 4.51 9.82 -14.55
CA SER A 324 3.14 10.29 -14.32
C SER A 324 2.87 11.67 -14.94
N VAL A 325 3.80 12.62 -14.82
CA VAL A 325 3.67 13.97 -15.39
C VAL A 325 3.65 13.93 -16.92
N SER A 326 4.55 13.15 -17.52
CA SER A 326 4.53 12.95 -18.99
C SER A 326 3.25 12.27 -19.50
N ARG A 327 2.50 11.64 -18.59
CA ARG A 327 1.23 10.95 -18.84
C ARG A 327 0.01 11.76 -18.41
N GLY A 328 0.19 13.05 -18.12
CA GLY A 328 -0.89 14.00 -17.89
C GLY A 328 -1.33 14.16 -16.42
N VAL A 329 -0.64 13.52 -15.48
CA VAL A 329 -0.89 13.73 -14.04
C VAL A 329 -0.22 15.03 -13.59
N ALA A 330 -0.89 15.80 -12.73
CA ALA A 330 -0.32 17.04 -12.22
C ALA A 330 0.96 16.80 -11.40
N PRO A 331 2.02 17.62 -11.54
CA PRO A 331 3.23 17.51 -10.74
C PRO A 331 2.95 17.48 -9.23
N GLY A 332 3.63 16.62 -8.49
CA GLY A 332 3.42 16.43 -7.04
C GLY A 332 2.21 15.55 -6.67
N THR A 333 1.45 15.05 -7.65
CA THR A 333 0.34 14.12 -7.43
C THR A 333 0.84 12.68 -7.47
N SER A 334 0.37 11.87 -6.52
CA SER A 334 0.68 10.44 -6.48
C SER A 334 -0.11 9.69 -7.54
N ALA A 335 0.51 8.76 -8.25
CA ALA A 335 -0.15 7.99 -9.30
C ALA A 335 0.44 6.58 -9.44
N VAL A 336 -0.37 5.68 -10.00
CA VAL A 336 0.07 4.37 -10.47
C VAL A 336 0.00 4.35 -11.99
N THR A 337 1.02 3.78 -12.64
CA THR A 337 0.98 3.38 -14.04
C THR A 337 1.02 1.86 -14.11
N LEU A 338 -0.07 1.27 -14.59
CA LEU A 338 -0.21 -0.17 -14.79
C LEU A 338 0.12 -0.50 -16.23
N PHE A 339 0.92 -1.53 -16.45
CA PHE A 339 1.29 -2.02 -17.79
C PHE A 339 1.45 -3.55 -17.79
N ALA A 340 1.31 -4.17 -18.96
CA ALA A 340 1.56 -5.61 -19.11
C ALA A 340 3.07 -5.87 -19.16
N ALA A 341 3.54 -6.88 -18.45
CA ALA A 341 4.95 -7.13 -18.24
C ALA A 341 5.31 -8.63 -18.22
N GLU A 342 6.28 -9.00 -19.04
CA GLU A 342 7.07 -10.23 -18.96
C GLU A 342 8.19 -10.08 -17.90
N GLY A 343 8.99 -11.14 -17.69
CA GLY A 343 10.15 -11.06 -16.80
C GLY A 343 11.19 -10.02 -17.24
N PRO A 344 11.79 -9.24 -16.31
CA PRO A 344 12.79 -8.23 -16.67
C PRO A 344 14.07 -8.87 -17.22
N ARG A 345 14.66 -8.24 -18.23
CA ARG A 345 15.95 -8.60 -18.81
C ARG A 345 16.94 -7.45 -18.67
N GLY A 346 18.09 -7.72 -18.06
CA GLY A 346 19.16 -6.74 -17.91
C GLY A 346 19.80 -6.36 -19.25
N LEU A 347 20.13 -5.09 -19.39
CA LEU A 347 20.95 -4.51 -20.46
C LEU A 347 22.26 -4.00 -19.85
N ALA A 348 23.38 -4.50 -20.38
CA ALA A 348 24.71 -4.10 -19.96
C ALA A 348 25.35 -3.19 -21.01
N ASP A 349 25.72 -1.98 -20.60
CA ASP A 349 26.58 -1.11 -21.38
C ASP A 349 27.46 -0.27 -20.47
N GLN A 350 28.68 -0.76 -20.25
CA GLN A 350 29.63 -0.09 -19.37
C GLN A 350 30.60 0.81 -20.15
N THR A 351 30.41 0.96 -21.46
CA THR A 351 31.41 1.51 -22.39
C THR A 351 30.93 2.76 -23.11
N SER A 352 29.64 2.90 -23.38
CA SER A 352 29.09 4.09 -24.01
C SER A 352 29.30 5.33 -23.14
N ARG A 353 29.70 6.43 -23.79
CA ARG A 353 29.95 7.73 -23.13
C ARG A 353 29.18 8.88 -23.76
N THR A 354 28.56 8.65 -24.92
CA THR A 354 27.67 9.60 -25.57
C THR A 354 26.24 9.03 -25.55
N PRO A 355 25.22 9.89 -25.52
CA PRO A 355 23.83 9.42 -25.52
C PRO A 355 23.46 8.67 -26.80
N GLU A 356 24.06 8.99 -27.96
CA GLU A 356 23.81 8.27 -29.22
C GLU A 356 24.34 6.83 -29.17
N SER A 357 25.56 6.64 -28.66
CA SER A 357 26.16 5.30 -28.49
C SER A 357 25.33 4.46 -27.51
N LEU A 358 24.91 5.06 -26.40
CA LEU A 358 24.09 4.39 -25.39
C LEU A 358 22.69 4.05 -25.93
N ALA A 359 22.04 4.99 -26.63
CA ALA A 359 20.75 4.74 -27.28
C ALA A 359 20.83 3.58 -28.28
N GLY A 360 21.90 3.50 -29.08
CA GLY A 360 22.17 2.38 -29.99
C GLY A 360 22.26 1.03 -29.25
N SER A 361 22.98 1.00 -28.13
CA SER A 361 23.10 -0.19 -27.29
C SER A 361 21.77 -0.62 -26.67
N LEU A 362 21.00 0.33 -26.13
CA LEU A 362 19.67 0.08 -25.57
C LEU A 362 18.66 -0.38 -26.64
N ALA A 363 18.70 0.22 -27.84
CA ALA A 363 17.87 -0.15 -28.99
C ALA A 363 18.10 -1.61 -29.43
N ALA A 364 19.36 -2.06 -29.46
CA ALA A 364 19.68 -3.47 -29.75
C ALA A 364 19.02 -4.42 -28.74
N GLY A 365 19.04 -4.05 -27.45
CA GLY A 365 18.34 -4.77 -26.39
C GLY A 365 16.82 -4.80 -26.58
N LEU A 366 16.21 -3.67 -26.89
CA LEU A 366 14.77 -3.52 -27.08
C LEU A 366 14.24 -4.22 -28.34
N ARG A 367 15.00 -4.26 -29.44
CA ARG A 367 14.61 -4.98 -30.67
C ARG A 367 14.28 -6.45 -30.43
N SER A 368 14.92 -7.08 -29.45
CA SER A 368 14.70 -8.48 -29.10
C SER A 368 13.42 -8.77 -28.31
N VAL A 369 12.65 -7.76 -27.86
CA VAL A 369 11.37 -7.97 -27.16
C VAL A 369 10.44 -8.82 -28.02
N ALA A 370 9.92 -9.90 -27.41
CA ALA A 370 9.18 -11.01 -28.03
C ALA A 370 9.95 -11.75 -29.14
N HIS A 371 10.32 -11.06 -30.22
CA HIS A 371 11.10 -11.61 -31.31
C HIS A 371 11.79 -10.48 -32.13
N PRO A 372 13.07 -10.63 -32.52
CA PRO A 372 13.80 -9.61 -33.30
C PRO A 372 13.17 -9.25 -34.65
N SER A 373 12.40 -10.11 -35.29
CA SER A 373 11.75 -9.83 -36.59
C SER A 373 10.24 -9.55 -36.47
N MET A 374 9.77 -9.16 -35.28
CA MET A 374 8.35 -8.89 -35.02
C MET A 374 8.15 -7.42 -34.61
N PRO A 375 7.93 -6.52 -35.58
CA PRO A 375 7.55 -5.13 -35.31
C PRO A 375 6.08 -4.99 -34.90
N MET A 376 5.77 -3.90 -34.20
CA MET A 376 4.41 -3.39 -33.93
C MET A 376 3.46 -4.30 -33.15
N ALA A 377 3.89 -5.50 -32.77
CA ALA A 377 3.06 -6.46 -32.08
C ALA A 377 3.04 -6.21 -30.57
N PHE A 378 4.22 -6.21 -29.93
CA PHE A 378 4.36 -6.16 -28.47
C PHE A 378 4.79 -4.78 -28.00
N ASP A 379 4.33 -4.36 -26.83
CA ASP A 379 4.81 -3.17 -26.12
C ASP A 379 6.02 -3.51 -25.22
N ALA A 380 6.69 -2.49 -24.66
CA ALA A 380 7.77 -2.67 -23.70
C ALA A 380 7.90 -1.47 -22.73
N THR A 381 8.59 -1.72 -21.61
CA THR A 381 9.05 -0.68 -20.68
C THR A 381 10.57 -0.76 -20.58
N LEU A 382 11.24 0.34 -20.91
CA LEU A 382 12.66 0.54 -20.64
C LEU A 382 12.81 1.17 -19.25
N LEU A 383 13.44 0.45 -18.33
CA LEU A 383 13.82 0.95 -17.01
C LEU A 383 15.28 1.39 -17.04
N VAL A 384 15.50 2.69 -17.13
CA VAL A 384 16.81 3.31 -17.23
C VAL A 384 17.43 3.42 -15.84
N GLY A 385 18.61 2.80 -15.67
CA GLY A 385 19.37 2.88 -14.44
C GLY A 385 20.11 4.21 -14.28
N PRO A 386 20.45 4.63 -13.05
CA PRO A 386 21.01 5.96 -12.77
C PRO A 386 22.24 6.35 -13.61
N GLU A 387 23.19 5.45 -13.81
CA GLU A 387 24.40 5.78 -14.58
C GLU A 387 24.11 5.99 -16.08
N HIS A 388 23.17 5.22 -16.65
CA HIS A 388 22.71 5.44 -18.03
C HIS A 388 21.86 6.72 -18.12
N GLY A 389 20.99 6.96 -17.14
CA GLY A 389 20.20 8.19 -17.02
C GLY A 389 21.10 9.43 -17.01
N ARG A 390 22.21 9.39 -16.27
CA ARG A 390 23.20 10.47 -16.22
C ARG A 390 23.78 10.82 -17.60
N VAL A 391 24.10 9.83 -18.44
CA VAL A 391 24.61 10.08 -19.80
C VAL A 391 23.62 10.89 -20.64
N PHE A 392 22.33 10.59 -20.52
CA PHE A 392 21.27 11.35 -21.20
C PHE A 392 21.06 12.73 -20.57
N GLY A 393 21.04 12.82 -19.24
CA GLY A 393 20.87 14.06 -18.49
C GLY A 393 21.99 15.07 -18.75
N ASP A 394 23.25 14.64 -18.70
CA ASP A 394 24.44 15.48 -18.96
C ASP A 394 24.43 16.04 -20.40
N ALA A 395 23.82 15.31 -21.34
CA ALA A 395 23.65 15.74 -22.73
C ALA A 395 22.35 16.52 -22.99
N GLY A 396 21.53 16.77 -21.96
CA GLY A 396 20.25 17.48 -22.06
C GLY A 396 19.18 16.75 -22.87
N TRP A 397 19.24 15.41 -22.95
CA TRP A 397 18.20 14.63 -23.63
C TRP A 397 16.95 14.52 -22.75
N SER A 398 15.81 14.97 -23.27
CA SER A 398 14.51 14.68 -22.65
C SER A 398 14.10 13.22 -22.88
N ARG A 399 13.11 12.75 -22.11
CA ARG A 399 12.51 11.42 -22.29
C ARG A 399 11.96 11.26 -23.71
N GLN A 400 11.35 12.31 -24.26
CA GLN A 400 10.76 12.31 -25.61
C GLN A 400 11.84 12.26 -26.69
N ARG A 401 12.97 12.94 -26.50
CA ARG A 401 14.11 12.86 -27.41
C ARG A 401 14.70 11.45 -27.42
N LEU A 402 14.90 10.83 -26.25
CA LEU A 402 15.38 9.45 -26.16
C LEU A 402 14.40 8.48 -26.86
N ALA A 403 13.10 8.62 -26.62
CA ALA A 403 12.08 7.79 -27.27
C ALA A 403 12.16 7.91 -28.81
N ALA A 404 12.24 9.14 -29.35
CA ALA A 404 12.34 9.36 -30.79
C ALA A 404 13.62 8.77 -31.40
N GLU A 405 14.76 8.90 -30.71
CA GLU A 405 16.02 8.28 -31.16
C GLU A 405 15.92 6.76 -31.17
N LEU A 406 15.35 6.17 -30.10
CA LEU A 406 15.15 4.72 -30.02
C LEU A 406 14.22 4.23 -31.14
N ASP A 407 13.12 4.93 -31.42
CA ASP A 407 12.20 4.57 -32.50
C ASP A 407 12.91 4.51 -33.85
N GLU A 408 13.77 5.49 -34.16
CA GLU A 408 14.56 5.51 -35.38
C GLU A 408 15.59 4.37 -35.43
N LEU A 409 16.32 4.13 -34.34
CA LEU A 409 17.36 3.09 -34.25
C LEU A 409 16.77 1.68 -34.32
N MET A 410 15.54 1.50 -33.83
CA MET A 410 14.86 0.21 -33.81
C MET A 410 14.04 -0.07 -35.07
N ALA A 411 13.81 0.92 -35.92
CA ALA A 411 12.96 0.77 -37.10
C ALA A 411 13.53 -0.25 -38.10
N TYR A 412 12.65 -1.08 -38.64
CA TYR A 412 12.93 -2.18 -39.55
C TYR A 412 12.86 -1.75 -41.00
N ASP A 413 13.82 -2.18 -41.80
CA ASP A 413 13.66 -2.20 -43.25
C ASP A 413 12.86 -3.46 -43.66
N PRO A 414 12.08 -3.43 -44.76
CA PRO A 414 11.15 -4.50 -45.12
C PRO A 414 11.78 -5.90 -45.26
N ASP A 415 13.07 -5.97 -45.62
CA ASP A 415 13.85 -7.18 -45.78
C ASP A 415 14.33 -7.80 -44.46
N GLU A 416 14.29 -7.06 -43.35
CA GLU A 416 14.59 -7.58 -42.01
C GLU A 416 13.42 -8.35 -41.38
N ILE A 417 12.22 -8.23 -41.96
CA ILE A 417 10.97 -8.79 -41.43
C ILE A 417 10.77 -10.18 -42.03
N ASN A 418 10.61 -11.18 -41.16
CA ASN A 418 10.34 -12.54 -41.62
C ASN A 418 8.96 -12.61 -42.31
N ALA A 419 8.96 -12.93 -43.60
CA ALA A 419 7.80 -12.88 -44.49
C ALA A 419 6.63 -13.78 -44.05
N ASP A 420 6.90 -14.85 -43.28
CA ASP A 420 5.88 -15.79 -42.83
C ASP A 420 5.11 -15.33 -41.57
N ALA A 421 5.64 -14.34 -40.81
CA ALA A 421 5.06 -13.91 -39.53
C ALA A 421 4.07 -12.74 -39.66
N LEU A 422 4.17 -11.94 -40.73
CA LEU A 422 3.38 -10.73 -40.96
C LEU A 422 3.03 -10.67 -42.45
N SER A 423 1.88 -11.22 -42.81
CA SER A 423 1.38 -11.32 -44.19
C SER A 423 1.53 -10.01 -44.98
N GLY A 424 2.51 -9.92 -45.88
CA GLY A 424 2.54 -9.12 -47.11
C GLY A 424 2.17 -7.62 -47.08
N GLN A 425 2.07 -6.97 -45.92
CA GLN A 425 1.49 -5.62 -45.77
C GLN A 425 2.50 -4.52 -45.43
N ILE A 426 3.77 -4.86 -45.18
CA ILE A 426 4.79 -3.88 -44.80
C ILE A 426 5.65 -3.55 -46.02
N THR A 427 5.47 -2.35 -46.58
CA THR A 427 6.17 -1.88 -47.78
C THR A 427 7.20 -0.79 -47.49
N GLY A 428 7.39 -0.41 -46.22
CA GLY A 428 8.28 0.68 -45.83
C GLY A 428 8.86 0.49 -44.43
N ARG A 429 9.77 1.41 -44.07
CA ARG A 429 10.45 1.40 -42.78
C ARG A 429 9.44 1.42 -41.64
N THR A 430 9.51 0.45 -40.74
CA THR A 430 8.46 0.17 -39.74
C THR A 430 9.04 0.20 -38.32
N PRO A 431 8.44 0.93 -37.37
CA PRO A 431 8.97 0.98 -36.00
C PRO A 431 8.80 -0.36 -35.24
N LYS A 432 9.66 -0.59 -34.24
CA LYS A 432 9.57 -1.78 -33.38
C LYS A 432 8.31 -1.78 -32.52
N PHE A 433 8.01 -0.65 -31.92
CA PHE A 433 6.85 -0.46 -31.06
C PHE A 433 5.84 0.45 -31.76
N ARG A 434 4.55 0.21 -31.48
CA ARG A 434 3.51 1.18 -31.87
C ARG A 434 3.74 2.51 -31.17
N GLN A 435 3.14 3.57 -31.68
CA GLN A 435 3.12 4.85 -30.97
C GLN A 435 2.55 4.66 -29.55
N GLY A 436 3.32 5.11 -28.55
CA GLY A 436 2.99 4.93 -27.13
C GLY A 436 3.18 3.50 -26.59
N GLY A 437 3.76 2.58 -27.37
CA GLY A 437 4.06 1.21 -26.98
C GLY A 437 5.38 1.02 -26.23
N LEU A 438 6.20 2.07 -26.13
CA LEU A 438 7.41 2.09 -25.30
C LEU A 438 7.24 3.07 -24.13
N LEU A 439 7.30 2.55 -22.90
CA LEU A 439 7.43 3.35 -21.70
C LEU A 439 8.91 3.51 -21.33
N ILE A 440 9.30 4.67 -20.85
CA ILE A 440 10.65 4.94 -20.35
C ILE A 440 10.54 5.50 -18.94
N ALA A 441 11.00 4.71 -17.96
CA ALA A 441 11.01 5.07 -16.55
C ALA A 441 12.43 5.04 -16.00
N HIS A 442 12.67 5.73 -14.89
CA HIS A 442 13.98 5.79 -14.24
C HIS A 442 13.95 5.11 -12.87
N ALA A 443 14.77 4.07 -12.64
CA ALA A 443 14.93 3.45 -11.33
C ALA A 443 16.17 2.55 -11.30
N GLY A 444 16.68 2.25 -10.11
CA GLY A 444 17.74 1.25 -9.91
C GLY A 444 18.88 1.71 -9.02
N GLY A 445 19.85 0.83 -8.82
CA GLY A 445 21.05 1.12 -8.05
C GLY A 445 21.99 2.08 -8.77
N ARG A 446 22.70 2.93 -8.02
CA ARG A 446 23.61 3.97 -8.55
C ARG A 446 24.94 3.45 -9.10
N ALA A 447 25.08 2.14 -9.28
CA ALA A 447 26.34 1.52 -9.69
C ALA A 447 26.09 0.36 -10.67
N GLY A 448 27.06 0.14 -11.56
CA GLY A 448 27.09 -1.00 -12.47
C GLY A 448 26.88 -0.68 -13.95
N MET A 449 26.34 0.49 -14.31
CA MET A 449 25.96 0.84 -15.70
C MET A 449 25.10 -0.26 -16.36
N PHE A 450 23.93 -0.45 -15.75
CA PHE A 450 22.91 -1.39 -16.23
C PHE A 450 21.57 -0.69 -16.38
N SER A 451 20.76 -1.17 -17.30
CA SER A 451 19.32 -0.85 -17.39
C SER A 451 18.55 -2.16 -17.55
N ALA A 452 17.23 -2.10 -17.58
CA ALA A 452 16.42 -3.29 -17.83
C ALA A 452 15.37 -3.02 -18.90
N VAL A 453 15.07 -4.04 -19.69
CA VAL A 453 13.89 -4.09 -20.54
C VAL A 453 12.89 -5.01 -19.87
N ILE A 454 11.66 -4.55 -19.76
CA ILE A 454 10.50 -5.33 -19.37
C ILE A 454 9.64 -5.40 -20.62
N GLY A 455 9.70 -6.51 -21.36
CA GLY A 455 8.80 -6.70 -22.50
C GLY A 455 7.36 -6.80 -22.02
N GLY A 456 6.43 -6.45 -22.88
CA GLY A 456 5.01 -6.47 -22.57
C GLY A 456 4.27 -7.60 -23.25
N TRP A 457 3.11 -7.24 -23.79
CA TRP A 457 2.18 -8.11 -24.47
C TRP A 457 1.70 -7.38 -25.75
N VAL A 458 0.92 -8.04 -26.62
CA VAL A 458 0.20 -7.43 -27.76
C VAL A 458 -0.46 -6.07 -27.43
N GLY A 459 0.11 -4.98 -27.92
CA GLY A 459 -0.34 -3.63 -27.56
C GLY A 459 -1.58 -3.13 -28.29
N GLY A 460 -2.18 -2.05 -27.77
CA GLY A 460 -3.17 -1.24 -28.50
C GLY A 460 -4.58 -1.84 -28.50
N SER A 461 -5.36 -1.61 -29.55
CA SER A 461 -6.76 -2.06 -29.62
C SER A 461 -6.95 -3.58 -29.69
N LYS A 462 -5.86 -4.33 -29.94
CA LYS A 462 -5.87 -5.80 -29.98
C LYS A 462 -5.46 -6.44 -28.64
N GLY A 463 -5.11 -5.65 -27.63
CA GLY A 463 -4.69 -6.16 -26.34
C GLY A 463 -4.62 -5.08 -25.27
N SER A 464 -3.49 -4.98 -24.56
CA SER A 464 -3.35 -4.08 -23.41
C SER A 464 -2.72 -2.75 -23.78
N GLN A 465 -3.15 -1.70 -23.11
CA GLN A 465 -2.50 -0.39 -23.09
C GLN A 465 -2.15 -0.02 -21.65
N SER A 466 -1.01 0.64 -21.46
CA SER A 466 -0.64 1.15 -20.14
C SER A 466 -1.66 2.19 -19.67
N VAL A 467 -2.11 2.09 -18.42
CA VAL A 467 -3.12 3.00 -17.83
C VAL A 467 -2.54 3.69 -16.61
N THR A 468 -2.77 4.99 -16.50
CA THR A 468 -2.36 5.78 -15.33
C THR A 468 -3.59 6.26 -14.56
N ARG A 469 -3.56 6.10 -13.24
CA ARG A 469 -4.59 6.55 -12.30
C ARG A 469 -3.94 7.26 -11.13
N GLU A 470 -4.54 8.35 -10.70
CA GLU A 470 -4.12 9.05 -9.48
C GLU A 470 -4.43 8.20 -8.24
N VAL A 471 -3.56 8.26 -7.25
CA VAL A 471 -3.78 7.62 -5.95
C VAL A 471 -4.58 8.58 -5.08
N ARG A 472 -5.79 8.15 -4.68
CA ARG A 472 -6.68 8.89 -3.80
C ARG A 472 -6.67 8.25 -2.41
N PRO A 473 -6.57 9.04 -1.33
CA PRO A 473 -6.51 8.54 0.04
C PRO A 473 -7.77 7.78 0.44
#